data_AF-A0A963RLY8-F1
#
_entry.id   AF-A0A963RLY8-F1
#
_cell.length_a   1.000
_cell.length_b   1.000
_cell.length_c   1.000
_cell.angle_alpha   90.00
_cell.angle_beta   90.00
_cell.angle_gamma   90.00
#
_symmetry.space_group_name_H-M   'P 1'
#
loop_
_entity.id
_entity.type
_entity.pdbx_description
1 polymer ?
#
loop_
_entity_poly.entity_id
_entity_poly.type
_entity_poly.pdbx_seq_one_letter_code
_entity_poly.pdbx_strand_id
1 'polypeptide(L)'
;IEWAVEQLPGFNHGDIAAFAIETESGEEAPAVLVHCRVADPAERVKLRDQIADKVRSVTGMNCVVELVPPRTLPRTSSGKLSRAKARKMYLSGEIEPFQLAA
;
A
#
# COMPACT_ATOMS: atom_id res chain seq x y z
N ILE A 1 -10.57 1.60 3.47
CA ILE A 1 -9.13 1.92 3.41
C ILE A 1 -8.75 2.42 2.03
N GLU A 2 -8.77 1.58 0.98
CA GLU A 2 -8.32 1.96 -0.38
C GLU A 2 -9.02 3.20 -0.92
N TRP A 3 -10.36 3.24 -0.86
CA TRP A 3 -11.14 4.42 -1.26
C TRP A 3 -10.70 5.71 -0.56
N ALA A 4 -10.28 5.65 0.70
CA ALA A 4 -9.83 6.83 1.43
C ALA A 4 -8.46 7.32 0.96
N VAL A 5 -7.58 6.39 0.58
CA VAL A 5 -6.27 6.69 -0.02
C VAL A 5 -6.43 7.18 -1.46
N GLU A 6 -7.40 6.65 -2.21
CA GLU A 6 -7.76 7.13 -3.56
C GLU A 6 -8.21 8.59 -3.60
N GLN A 7 -8.64 9.17 -2.46
CA GLN A 7 -8.97 10.61 -2.37
C GLN A 7 -7.73 11.51 -2.32
N LEU A 8 -6.53 10.96 -2.11
CA LEU A 8 -5.30 11.75 -2.15
C LEU A 8 -4.89 12.02 -3.62
N PRO A 9 -4.31 13.19 -3.91
CA PRO A 9 -3.91 13.54 -5.27
C PRO A 9 -2.84 12.56 -5.79
N GLY A 10 -3.00 12.12 -7.04
CA GLY A 10 -2.02 11.26 -7.72
C GLY A 10 -2.32 9.75 -7.69
N PHE A 11 -3.43 9.33 -7.09
CA PHE A 11 -3.89 7.93 -7.12
C PHE A 11 -5.07 7.71 -8.06
N ASN A 12 -5.06 6.56 -8.74
CA ASN A 12 -6.16 6.10 -9.57
C ASN A 12 -6.78 4.82 -9.00
N HIS A 13 -7.96 4.48 -9.53
CA HIS A 13 -8.62 3.24 -9.13
C HIS A 13 -7.77 2.00 -9.44
N GLY A 14 -7.52 1.21 -8.40
CA GLY A 14 -6.69 0.00 -8.49
C GLY A 14 -5.18 0.24 -8.47
N ASP A 15 -4.73 1.45 -8.10
CA ASP A 15 -3.33 1.72 -7.73
C ASP A 15 -3.02 1.24 -6.29
N ILE A 16 -4.04 0.90 -5.50
CA ILE A 16 -3.91 0.62 -4.07
C ILE A 16 -4.49 -0.77 -3.75
N ALA A 17 -3.72 -1.60 -3.05
CA ALA A 17 -4.17 -2.86 -2.47
C ALA A 17 -4.09 -2.78 -0.94
N ALA A 18 -5.23 -2.91 -0.26
CA ALA A 18 -5.28 -3.03 1.19
C ALA A 18 -5.64 -4.46 1.61
N PHE A 19 -4.95 -4.98 2.61
CA PHE A 19 -5.18 -6.30 3.21
C PHE A 19 -4.65 -6.34 4.64
N ALA A 20 -5.08 -7.33 5.43
CA ALA A 20 -4.53 -7.56 6.76
C ALA A 20 -3.25 -8.39 6.70
N ILE A 21 -2.27 -8.04 7.52
CA ILE A 21 -1.07 -8.83 7.80
C ILE A 21 -0.96 -9.09 9.29
N GLU A 22 -0.31 -10.20 9.64
CA GLU A 22 0.07 -10.47 11.02
C GLU A 22 1.41 -9.77 11.28
N THR A 23 1.47 -8.99 12.35
CA THR A 23 2.70 -8.34 12.82
C THR A 23 3.57 -9.35 13.57
N GLU A 24 4.83 -9.02 13.82
CA GLU A 24 5.73 -9.85 14.63
C GLU A 24 5.20 -10.11 16.05
N SER A 25 4.27 -9.28 16.54
CA SER A 25 3.60 -9.43 17.84
C SER A 25 2.39 -10.38 17.81
N GLY A 26 2.04 -10.93 16.64
CA GLY A 26 0.85 -11.78 16.45
C GLY A 26 -0.47 -11.00 16.32
N GLU A 27 -0.41 -9.66 16.29
CA GLU A 27 -1.60 -8.82 16.08
C GLU A 27 -1.85 -8.59 14.59
N GLU A 28 -3.14 -8.56 14.19
CA GLU A 28 -3.52 -8.18 12.84
C GLU A 28 -3.42 -6.66 12.64
N ALA A 29 -2.59 -6.24 11.69
CA ALA A 29 -2.46 -4.86 11.27
C ALA A 29 -2.90 -4.68 9.80
N PRO A 30 -3.54 -3.54 9.47
CA PRO A 30 -3.77 -3.18 8.08
C PRO A 30 -2.44 -2.91 7.36
N ALA A 31 -2.26 -3.51 6.19
CA ALA A 31 -1.20 -3.16 5.24
C ALA A 31 -1.80 -2.58 3.97
N VAL A 32 -1.12 -1.60 3.40
CA VAL A 32 -1.52 -0.92 2.17
C VAL A 32 -0.32 -0.85 1.23
N LEU A 33 -0.43 -1.53 0.10
CA LEU A 33 0.51 -1.39 -1.02
C LEU A 33 -0.01 -0.32 -1.97
N VAL A 34 0.85 0.60 -2.38
CA VAL A 34 0.46 1.77 -3.17
C VAL A 34 1.41 1.94 -4.35
N HIS A 35 0.88 1.98 -5.58
CA HIS A 35 1.66 2.36 -6.75
C HIS A 35 2.17 3.79 -6.60
N CYS A 36 3.48 3.92 -6.43
CA CYS A 36 4.13 5.21 -6.28
C CYS A 36 4.82 5.61 -7.59
N ARG A 37 4.54 6.84 -8.03
CA ARG A 37 5.14 7.46 -9.23
C ARG A 37 6.14 8.56 -8.86
N VAL A 38 6.32 8.81 -7.58
CA VAL A 38 7.23 9.84 -7.05
C VAL A 38 8.66 9.34 -7.17
N ALA A 39 9.52 10.14 -7.79
CA ALA A 39 10.94 9.81 -7.96
C ALA A 39 11.78 10.21 -6.74
N ASP A 40 11.47 11.36 -6.13
CA ASP A 40 12.22 11.92 -5.00
C ASP A 40 12.02 11.09 -3.72
N PRO A 41 13.10 10.53 -3.11
CA PRO A 41 13.01 9.80 -1.85
C PRO A 41 12.40 10.59 -0.69
N ALA A 42 12.65 11.90 -0.58
CA ALA A 42 12.09 12.72 0.50
C ALA A 42 10.58 12.89 0.36
N GLU A 43 10.10 13.06 -0.88
CA GLU A 43 8.67 13.14 -1.16
C GLU A 43 7.96 11.79 -0.99
N ARG A 44 8.66 10.67 -1.19
CA ARG A 44 8.12 9.34 -0.86
C ARG A 44 7.86 9.17 0.63
N VAL A 45 8.76 9.63 1.48
CA VAL A 45 8.57 9.61 2.94
C VAL A 45 7.32 10.41 3.33
N LYS A 46 7.19 11.63 2.81
CA LYS A 46 6.00 12.47 3.03
C LYS A 46 4.71 11.80 2.55
N LEU A 47 4.75 11.18 1.37
CA LEU A 47 3.59 10.48 0.80
C LEU A 47 3.19 9.29 1.67
N ARG A 48 4.15 8.49 2.13
CA ARG A 48 3.88 7.37 3.06
C ARG A 48 3.17 7.87 4.32
N ASP A 49 3.70 8.94 4.93
CA ASP A 49 3.15 9.48 6.18
C ASP A 49 1.73 10.03 5.99
N GLN A 50 1.49 10.74 4.88
CA GLN A 50 0.15 11.22 4.52
C GLN A 50 -0.85 10.06 4.35
N ILE A 51 -0.43 8.96 3.72
CA ILE A 51 -1.27 7.78 3.55
C ILE A 51 -1.53 7.13 4.91
N ALA A 52 -0.51 6.96 5.74
CA ALA A 52 -0.63 6.38 7.08
C ALA A 52 -1.62 7.17 7.94
N ASP A 53 -1.50 8.51 7.96
CA ASP A 53 -2.41 9.40 8.68
C ASP A 53 -3.84 9.31 8.14
N LYS A 54 -3.99 9.25 6.80
CA LYS A 54 -5.30 9.10 6.16
C LYS A 54 -5.97 7.79 6.57
N VAL A 55 -5.24 6.68 6.53
CA VAL A 55 -5.77 5.37 6.94
C VAL A 55 -6.14 5.39 8.42
N ARG A 56 -5.25 5.89 9.28
CA ARG A 56 -5.48 6.01 10.72
C ARG A 56 -6.72 6.85 11.03
N SER A 57 -6.95 7.94 10.31
CA SER A 57 -8.13 8.79 10.50
C SER A 57 -9.45 8.07 10.21
N VAL A 58 -9.43 7.06 9.33
CA VAL A 58 -10.62 6.31 8.91
C VAL A 58 -10.82 5.03 9.71
N THR A 59 -9.73 4.35 10.09
CA THR A 59 -9.78 3.05 10.77
C THR A 59 -9.55 3.13 12.27
N GLY A 60 -8.97 4.23 12.77
CA GLY A 60 -8.49 4.36 14.15
C GLY A 60 -7.22 3.54 14.44
N MET A 61 -6.65 2.85 13.45
CA MET A 61 -5.52 1.94 13.61
C MET A 61 -4.32 2.40 12.81
N ASN A 62 -3.11 2.14 13.32
CA ASN A 62 -1.89 2.28 12.54
C ASN A 62 -1.88 1.26 11.39
N CYS A 63 -1.24 1.61 10.29
CA CYS A 63 -1.09 0.71 9.15
C CYS A 63 0.34 0.68 8.64
N VAL A 64 0.70 -0.45 8.03
CA VAL A 64 1.93 -0.57 7.25
C VAL A 64 1.66 -0.03 5.85
N VAL A 65 2.45 0.95 5.41
CA VAL A 65 2.30 1.59 4.10
C VAL A 65 3.54 1.31 3.28
N GLU A 66 3.36 0.58 2.18
CA GLU A 66 4.44 0.20 1.27
C GLU A 66 4.25 0.85 -0.09
N LEU A 67 5.25 1.63 -0.49
CA LEU A 67 5.26 2.27 -1.81
C LEU A 67 5.91 1.33 -2.81
N VAL A 68 5.14 0.87 -3.79
CA VAL A 68 5.60 -0.13 -4.77
C VAL A 68 5.69 0.48 -6.17
N PRO A 69 6.59 -0.01 -7.04
CA PRO A 69 6.66 0.46 -8.43
C PRO A 69 5.33 0.28 -9.17
N PRO A 70 5.00 1.13 -10.16
CA PRO A 70 3.80 0.96 -10.97
C PRO A 70 3.76 -0.39 -11.68
N ARG A 71 2.56 -0.93 -11.92
CA ARG A 71 2.32 -2.22 -12.62
C ARG A 71 2.80 -3.48 -11.87
N THR A 72 3.15 -3.38 -10.59
CA THR A 72 3.51 -4.53 -9.74
C THR A 72 2.32 -5.26 -9.12
N LEU A 73 1.16 -4.60 -9.01
CA LEU A 73 0.02 -5.15 -8.30
C LEU A 73 -0.76 -6.12 -9.21
N PRO A 74 -1.03 -7.35 -8.76
CA PRO A 74 -1.65 -8.39 -9.58
C PRO A 74 -3.14 -8.10 -9.83
N ARG A 75 -3.57 -8.39 -11.06
CA ARG A 75 -4.98 -8.31 -11.47
C ARG A 75 -5.53 -9.69 -11.84
N THR A 76 -6.82 -9.87 -11.66
CA THR A 76 -7.57 -11.04 -12.15
C THR A 76 -7.77 -10.94 -13.66
N SER A 77 -8.18 -12.04 -14.30
CA SER A 77 -8.52 -12.06 -15.74
C SER A 77 -9.63 -11.08 -16.12
N SER A 78 -10.49 -10.71 -15.17
CA SER A 78 -11.52 -9.66 -15.31
C SER A 78 -10.99 -8.23 -15.13
N GLY A 79 -9.68 -8.05 -14.96
CA GLY A 79 -9.02 -6.74 -14.83
C GLY A 79 -9.08 -6.11 -13.44
N LYS A 80 -9.73 -6.76 -12.47
CA LYS A 80 -9.84 -6.28 -11.08
C LYS A 80 -8.58 -6.57 -10.29
N LEU A 81 -8.22 -5.69 -9.38
CA LEU A 81 -7.11 -5.89 -8.45
C LEU A 81 -7.35 -7.13 -7.57
N SER A 82 -6.37 -8.02 -7.49
CA SER A 82 -6.41 -9.21 -6.64
C SER A 82 -5.66 -8.96 -5.33
N ARG A 83 -6.38 -8.57 -4.28
CA ARG A 83 -5.82 -8.33 -2.93
C ARG A 83 -5.16 -9.59 -2.34
N ALA A 84 -5.79 -10.74 -2.51
CA ALA A 84 -5.25 -12.02 -2.03
C ALA A 84 -3.91 -12.37 -2.70
N LYS A 85 -3.81 -12.18 -4.02
CA LYS A 85 -2.54 -12.40 -4.74
C LYS A 85 -1.51 -11.35 -4.41
N ALA A 86 -1.90 -10.09 -4.24
CA ALA A 86 -1.01 -9.01 -3.83
C ALA A 86 -0.40 -9.28 -2.45
N ARG A 87 -1.22 -9.69 -1.47
CA ARG A 87 -0.76 -10.13 -0.15
C ARG A 87 0.24 -11.27 -0.24
N LYS A 88 -0.07 -12.30 -1.03
CA LYS A 88 0.84 -13.44 -1.22
C LYS A 88 2.18 -13.02 -1.80
N MET A 89 2.16 -12.22 -2.86
CA MET A 89 3.37 -11.73 -3.55
C MET A 89 4.20 -10.78 -2.68
N TYR A 90 3.55 -9.98 -1.84
CA TYR A 90 4.24 -9.14 -0.86
C TYR A 90 4.93 -9.98 0.20
N LEU A 91 4.22 -10.93 0.82
CA LEU A 91 4.78 -11.81 1.85
C LEU A 91 5.84 -12.78 1.31
N SER A 92 5.82 -13.12 0.02
CA SER A 92 6.84 -13.94 -0.63
C SER A 92 8.06 -13.13 -1.11
N GLY A 93 8.00 -11.80 -1.06
CA GLY A 93 9.06 -10.92 -1.59
C GLY A 93 9.05 -10.75 -3.11
N GLU A 94 8.03 -11.24 -3.83
CA GLU A 94 7.88 -11.01 -5.27
C GLU A 94 7.54 -9.55 -5.61
N ILE A 95 6.89 -8.83 -4.68
CA ILE A 95 6.71 -7.39 -4.76
C ILE A 95 7.73 -6.74 -3.83
N GLU A 96 8.67 -6.01 -4.41
CA GLU A 96 9.67 -5.23 -3.68
C GLU A 96 9.22 -3.78 -3.57
N PRO A 97 8.92 -3.28 -2.35
CA PRO A 97 8.66 -1.87 -2.12
C PRO A 97 9.93 -1.02 -2.31
N PHE A 98 9.73 0.26 -2.56
CA PHE A 98 10.83 1.23 -2.52
C PHE A 98 11.41 1.30 -1.12
N GLN A 99 12.74 1.18 -1.01
CA GLN A 99 13.44 1.54 0.21
C GLN A 99 13.27 3.03 0.47
N LEU A 100 12.67 3.36 1.61
CA LEU A 100 12.56 4.72 2.10
C LEU A 100 13.80 5.02 2.91
N ALA A 101 14.52 6.09 2.57
CA ALA A 101 15.59 6.59 3.40
C ALA A 101 14.99 7.03 4.75
N ALA A 102 15.51 6.47 5.84
CA ALA A 102 15.12 6.79 7.21
C ALA A 102 15.60 8.19 7.61
#